data_AF-A0A1L7VPZ6-F1
#
_entry.id   AF-A0A1L7VPZ6-F1
#
_cell.length_a   1.000
_cell.length_b   1.000
_cell.length_c   1.000
_cell.angle_alpha   90.00
_cell.angle_beta   90.00
_cell.angle_gamma   90.00
#
_symmetry.space_group_name_H-M   'P 1'
#
loop_
_entity.id
_entity.type
_entity.pdbx_description
1 polymer ?
#
loop_
_entity_poly.entity_id
_entity_poly.type
_entity_poly.pdbx_seq_one_letter_code
_entity_poly.pdbx_strand_id
1 'polypeptide(L)'
;MGHRHGRGVSSAEITGTDISPIQPAWVPPNCQFHIEDAQLEWTYRPDSFDFVHIRALYGTFSDWGELYRQAFRSLQPGGWIENMEINIHLYSDIPEVKDDPDHIYKR
;
A
#
# COMPACT_ATOMS: atom_id res chain seq x y z
N MET A 1 19.64 0.15 -39.91
CA MET A 1 20.35 0.19 -38.61
C MET A 1 19.29 0.19 -37.52
N GLY A 2 18.92 -1.00 -37.02
CA GLY A 2 17.76 -1.18 -36.15
C GLY A 2 18.19 -1.22 -34.68
N HIS A 3 17.78 -0.23 -33.90
CA HIS A 3 17.90 -0.29 -32.44
C HIS A 3 16.78 -1.17 -31.89
N ARG A 4 17.11 -2.43 -31.59
CA ARG A 4 16.31 -3.26 -30.66
C ARG A 4 16.70 -2.87 -29.24
N HIS A 5 15.92 -1.99 -28.61
CA HIS A 5 15.93 -1.88 -27.14
C HIS A 5 15.09 -3.02 -26.58
N GLY A 6 15.72 -4.20 -26.47
CA GLY A 6 15.15 -5.35 -25.79
C GLY A 6 15.50 -5.31 -24.30
N ARG A 7 14.57 -4.84 -23.48
CA ARG A 7 14.21 -5.47 -22.20
C ARG A 7 12.71 -5.25 -22.03
N GLY A 8 11.94 -6.31 -22.21
CA GLY A 8 10.48 -6.27 -22.09
C GLY A 8 10.10 -5.77 -20.71
N VAL A 9 9.16 -4.81 -20.67
CA VAL A 9 8.40 -4.49 -19.45
C VAL A 9 7.77 -5.80 -18.99
N SER A 10 8.02 -6.20 -17.74
CA SER A 10 7.44 -7.42 -17.15
C SER A 10 5.92 -7.42 -17.35
N SER A 11 5.36 -8.55 -17.76
CA SER A 11 3.94 -8.77 -18.11
C SER A 11 2.94 -8.65 -16.96
N ALA A 12 3.28 -7.93 -15.89
CA ALA A 12 2.39 -7.75 -14.75
C ALA A 12 1.30 -6.72 -15.08
N GLU A 13 0.05 -7.03 -14.80
CA GLU A 13 -1.03 -6.03 -14.77
C GLU A 13 -1.07 -5.39 -13.39
N ILE A 14 -1.10 -4.06 -13.35
CA ILE A 14 -1.00 -3.27 -12.12
C ILE A 14 -2.29 -2.48 -11.96
N THR A 15 -2.95 -2.66 -10.84
CA THR A 15 -4.09 -1.84 -10.41
C THR A 15 -3.65 -1.04 -9.19
N GLY A 16 -3.66 0.29 -9.31
CA GLY A 16 -3.45 1.22 -8.21
C GLY A 16 -4.76 1.84 -7.74
N THR A 17 -4.88 2.11 -6.45
CA THR A 17 -6.06 2.77 -5.87
C THR A 17 -5.62 3.90 -4.94
N ASP A 18 -6.30 5.04 -5.00
CA ASP A 18 -6.17 6.14 -4.04
C ASP A 18 -7.52 6.85 -3.92
N ILE A 19 -7.81 7.49 -2.77
CA ILE A 19 -9.03 8.29 -2.60
C ILE A 19 -8.97 9.60 -3.40
N SER A 20 -7.77 10.03 -3.80
CA SER A 20 -7.51 11.29 -4.47
C SER A 20 -7.12 11.07 -5.94
N PRO A 21 -7.51 11.98 -6.84
CA PRO A 21 -7.11 11.91 -8.25
C PRO A 21 -5.67 12.42 -8.44
N ILE A 22 -4.69 11.70 -7.90
CA ILE A 22 -3.26 12.10 -7.89
C ILE A 22 -2.40 11.34 -8.92
N GLN A 23 -3.03 10.53 -9.78
CA GLN A 23 -2.34 9.72 -10.77
C GLN A 23 -1.58 10.57 -11.81
N PRO A 24 -0.39 10.13 -12.27
CA PRO A 24 0.39 10.84 -13.27
C PRO A 24 -0.36 10.91 -14.60
N ALA A 25 -0.09 11.97 -15.38
CA ALA A 25 -0.71 12.18 -16.70
C ALA A 25 -0.40 11.07 -17.72
N TRP A 26 0.65 10.29 -17.47
CA TRP A 26 1.03 9.14 -18.28
C TRP A 26 1.36 7.95 -17.38
N VAL A 27 0.84 6.78 -17.75
CA VAL A 27 1.11 5.49 -17.11
C VAL A 27 1.40 4.44 -18.19
N PRO A 28 2.17 3.39 -17.88
CA PRO A 28 2.34 2.26 -18.79
C PRO A 28 1.00 1.59 -19.15
N PRO A 29 0.86 0.95 -20.34
CA PRO A 29 -0.39 0.31 -20.77
C PRO A 29 -0.91 -0.81 -19.85
N ASN A 30 -0.02 -1.41 -19.07
CA ASN A 30 -0.31 -2.46 -18.10
C ASN A 30 -0.59 -1.92 -16.68
N CYS A 31 -0.81 -0.60 -16.53
CA CYS A 31 -1.05 0.05 -15.25
C CYS A 31 -2.32 0.90 -15.31
N GLN A 32 -3.24 0.69 -14.37
CA GLN A 32 -4.49 1.42 -14.27
C GLN A 32 -4.69 1.92 -12.84
N PHE A 33 -5.30 3.09 -12.69
CA PHE A 33 -5.56 3.71 -11.39
C PHE A 33 -7.07 3.94 -11.22
N HIS A 34 -7.60 3.55 -10.08
CA HIS A 34 -8.99 3.79 -9.69
C HIS A 34 -9.04 4.75 -8.51
N ILE A 35 -10.06 5.60 -8.48
CA ILE A 35 -10.33 6.46 -7.33
C ILE A 35 -11.23 5.67 -6.38
N GLU A 36 -10.63 5.08 -5.34
CA GLU A 36 -11.30 4.16 -4.42
C GLU A 36 -10.77 4.33 -3.00
N ASP A 37 -11.67 4.20 -2.01
CA ASP A 37 -11.30 4.09 -0.60
C ASP A 37 -11.09 2.62 -0.25
N ALA A 38 -9.84 2.26 0.01
CA ALA A 38 -9.45 0.89 0.34
C ALA A 38 -9.98 0.41 1.71
N GLN A 39 -10.60 1.27 2.53
CA GLN A 39 -11.35 0.87 3.73
C GLN A 39 -12.73 0.26 3.41
N LEU A 40 -13.27 0.52 2.21
CA LEU A 40 -14.54 -0.07 1.79
C LEU A 40 -14.34 -1.51 1.30
N GLU A 41 -15.45 -2.23 1.11
CA GLU A 41 -15.43 -3.59 0.58
C GLU A 41 -14.80 -3.61 -0.82
N TRP A 42 -13.74 -4.39 -0.99
CA TRP A 42 -13.04 -4.58 -2.25
C TRP A 42 -13.92 -5.36 -3.21
N THR A 43 -14.09 -4.85 -4.43
CA THR A 43 -14.97 -5.44 -5.46
C THR A 43 -14.28 -6.54 -6.28
N TYR A 44 -13.03 -6.85 -5.97
CA TYR A 44 -12.27 -7.91 -6.61
C TYR A 44 -12.80 -9.30 -6.23
N ARG A 45 -12.75 -10.24 -7.18
CA ARG A 45 -13.06 -11.64 -6.89
C ARG A 45 -11.99 -12.23 -5.96
N PRO A 46 -12.30 -13.28 -5.19
CA PRO A 46 -11.26 -14.06 -4.53
C PRO A 46 -10.20 -14.53 -5.53
N ASP A 47 -8.96 -14.68 -5.08
CA ASP A 47 -7.85 -15.21 -5.90
C ASP A 47 -7.56 -14.38 -7.18
N SER A 48 -7.77 -13.06 -7.13
CA SER A 48 -7.56 -12.15 -8.27
C SER A 48 -6.12 -11.67 -8.44
N PHE A 49 -5.33 -11.65 -7.37
CA PHE A 49 -3.98 -11.08 -7.38
C PHE A 49 -2.92 -12.09 -6.94
N ASP A 50 -1.75 -12.02 -7.57
CA ASP A 50 -0.55 -12.73 -7.12
C ASP A 50 0.19 -11.95 -6.02
N PHE A 51 0.00 -10.62 -6.00
CA PHE A 51 0.73 -9.70 -5.14
C PHE A 51 -0.13 -8.48 -4.76
N VAL A 52 -0.12 -8.12 -3.48
CA VAL A 52 -0.72 -6.88 -2.96
C VAL A 52 0.40 -6.05 -2.31
N HIS A 53 0.58 -4.82 -2.80
CA HIS A 53 1.52 -3.86 -2.23
C HIS A 53 0.76 -2.76 -1.49
N ILE A 54 1.11 -2.55 -0.22
CA ILE A 54 0.59 -1.50 0.64
C ILE A 54 1.78 -0.64 1.06
N ARG A 55 1.66 0.69 0.92
CA ARG A 55 2.77 1.58 1.26
C ARG A 55 2.30 2.94 1.74
N ALA A 56 2.90 3.38 2.85
CA ALA A 56 2.73 4.71 3.41
C ALA A 56 1.26 5.08 3.70
N LEU A 57 0.50 4.12 4.22
CA LEU A 57 -0.88 4.28 4.67
C LEU A 57 -0.99 4.38 6.20
N TYR A 58 0.13 4.48 6.93
CA TYR A 58 0.12 4.72 8.37
C TYR A 58 -0.81 5.90 8.75
N GLY A 59 -1.72 5.67 9.69
CA GLY A 59 -2.65 6.68 10.19
C GLY A 59 -3.86 6.96 9.28
N THR A 60 -4.03 6.25 8.15
CA THR A 60 -5.18 6.45 7.24
C THR A 60 -6.29 5.42 7.41
N PHE A 61 -5.99 4.26 8.01
CA PHE A 61 -6.96 3.18 8.25
C PHE A 61 -7.40 3.09 9.70
N SER A 62 -8.72 2.98 9.89
CA SER A 62 -9.34 2.73 11.20
C SER A 62 -9.25 1.26 11.64
N ASP A 63 -9.26 0.32 10.68
CA ASP A 63 -9.12 -1.12 10.90
C ASP A 63 -8.14 -1.73 9.88
N TRP A 64 -6.90 -1.92 10.31
CA TRP A 64 -5.87 -2.62 9.52
C TRP A 64 -6.17 -4.11 9.35
N GLY A 65 -6.88 -4.73 10.30
CA GLY A 65 -7.27 -6.13 10.23
C GLY A 65 -8.26 -6.37 9.09
N GLU A 66 -9.20 -5.43 8.86
CA GLU A 66 -10.05 -5.45 7.67
C GLU A 66 -9.22 -5.37 6.39
N LEU A 67 -8.35 -4.38 6.28
CA LEU A 67 -7.47 -4.22 5.11
C LEU A 67 -6.71 -5.52 4.78
N TYR A 68 -6.10 -6.15 5.79
CA TYR A 68 -5.38 -7.42 5.59
C TYR A 68 -6.31 -8.59 5.24
N ARG A 69 -7.52 -8.66 5.81
CA ARG A 69 -8.49 -9.71 5.45
C ARG A 69 -8.94 -9.57 4.00
N GLN A 70 -9.17 -8.35 3.52
CA GLN A 70 -9.52 -8.09 2.13
C GLN A 70 -8.37 -8.41 1.18
N ALA A 71 -7.14 -8.00 1.53
CA ALA A 71 -5.93 -8.35 0.79
C ALA A 71 -5.70 -9.86 0.73
N PHE A 72 -5.87 -10.57 1.85
CA PHE A 72 -5.71 -12.01 1.88
C PHE A 72 -6.79 -12.74 1.04
N ARG A 73 -8.05 -12.29 1.10
CA ARG A 73 -9.15 -12.85 0.31
C ARG A 73 -8.91 -12.69 -1.20
N SER A 74 -8.31 -11.58 -1.62
CA SER A 74 -8.07 -11.29 -3.03
C SER A 74 -6.80 -11.93 -3.58
N LEU A 75 -5.93 -12.47 -2.72
CA LEU A 75 -4.71 -13.17 -3.14
C LEU A 75 -4.96 -14.62 -3.54
N GLN A 76 -4.30 -15.06 -4.61
CA GLN A 76 -4.22 -16.47 -4.97
C GLN A 76 -3.47 -17.29 -3.90
N PRO A 77 -3.69 -18.62 -3.81
CA PRO A 77 -2.88 -19.49 -2.96
C PRO A 77 -1.38 -19.37 -3.29
N GLY A 78 -0.58 -18.94 -2.31
CA GLY A 78 0.86 -18.70 -2.49
C GLY A 78 1.23 -17.28 -2.94
N GLY A 79 0.24 -16.40 -3.11
CA GLY A 79 0.44 -14.96 -3.33
C GLY A 79 0.99 -14.25 -2.10
N TRP A 80 1.44 -13.01 -2.30
CA TRP A 80 2.20 -12.26 -1.28
C TRP A 80 1.56 -10.90 -0.98
N ILE A 81 1.60 -10.52 0.30
CA ILE A 81 1.37 -9.15 0.74
C ILE A 81 2.73 -8.55 1.09
N GLU A 82 3.05 -7.40 0.52
CA GLU A 82 4.12 -6.53 1.02
C GLU A 82 3.49 -5.29 1.63
N ASN A 83 3.72 -5.07 2.93
CA ASN A 83 3.36 -3.82 3.60
C ASN A 83 4.62 -3.05 3.97
N MET A 84 4.80 -1.88 3.37
CA MET A 84 5.93 -0.98 3.58
C MET A 84 5.48 0.29 4.30
N GLU A 85 5.64 0.29 5.62
CA GLU A 85 5.32 1.45 6.46
C GLU A 85 6.55 2.08 7.09
N ILE A 86 6.39 3.36 7.45
CA ILE A 86 7.34 4.06 8.31
C ILE A 86 7.06 3.71 9.77
N ASN A 87 8.13 3.45 10.53
CA ASN A 87 8.03 3.39 11.97
C ASN A 87 8.09 4.83 12.53
N ILE A 88 7.03 5.25 13.22
CA ILE A 88 6.92 6.60 13.76
C ILE A 88 7.26 6.57 15.25
N HIS A 89 8.30 7.30 15.61
CA HIS A 89 8.65 7.59 17.00
C HIS A 89 8.35 9.06 17.29
N LEU A 90 7.50 9.30 18.29
CA LEU A 90 7.16 10.65 18.73
C LEU A 90 8.06 11.03 19.90
N TYR A 91 8.69 12.19 19.80
CA TYR A 91 9.58 12.73 20.83
C TYR A 91 9.01 14.03 21.41
N SER A 92 9.25 14.28 22.69
CA SER A 92 8.89 15.54 23.33
C SER A 92 10.12 16.36 23.66
N ASP A 93 10.09 17.65 23.32
CA ASP A 93 11.11 18.62 23.74
C ASP A 93 10.91 19.09 25.19
N ILE A 94 9.84 18.65 25.87
CA ILE A 94 9.54 19.02 27.25
C ILE A 94 10.52 18.27 28.18
N PRO A 95 11.41 18.97 28.92
CA PRO A 95 12.47 18.33 29.71
C PRO A 95 11.97 17.37 30.79
N GLU A 96 10.73 17.57 31.26
CA GLU A 96 10.07 16.77 32.29
C GLU A 96 9.52 15.45 31.76
N VAL A 97 9.34 15.31 30.44
CA VAL A 97 8.97 14.04 29.83
C VAL A 97 10.14 13.08 29.97
N LYS A 98 9.87 11.94 30.58
CA LYS A 98 10.80 10.83 30.76
C LYS A 98 10.37 9.68 29.86
N ASP A 99 11.31 8.81 29.53
CA ASP A 99 10.99 7.55 28.90
C ASP A 99 10.17 6.69 29.85
N ASP A 100 8.86 6.73 29.63
CA ASP A 100 7.86 5.94 30.33
C ASP A 100 7.22 5.00 29.29
N PRO A 101 7.18 3.68 29.53
CA PRO A 101 6.51 2.74 28.62
C PRO A 101 5.04 3.08 28.38
N ASP A 102 4.35 3.72 29.33
CA ASP A 102 2.92 4.06 29.25
C ASP A 102 2.67 5.45 28.64
N HIS A 103 3.71 6.22 28.33
CA HIS A 103 3.61 7.55 27.71
C HIS A 103 3.91 7.51 26.20
N ILE A 104 3.09 8.22 25.40
CA ILE A 104 3.16 8.20 23.93
C ILE A 104 4.39 8.92 23.37
N TYR A 105 4.88 9.94 24.07
CA TYR A 105 6.10 10.65 23.69
C TYR A 105 7.29 10.06 24.44
N LYS A 106 8.38 9.82 23.71
CA LYS A 106 9.69 9.45 24.24
C LYS A 106 10.59 10.68 24.36
N ARG A 107 11.72 10.53 25.04
CA ARG A 107 12.78 11.55 25.07
C ARG A 107 13.84 11.30 24.00
#